data_AF-A0A960MIC7-F1
#
_entry.id   AF-A0A960MIC7-F1
#
_cell.length_a   1.000
_cell.length_b   1.000
_cell.length_c   1.000
_cell.angle_alpha   90.00
_cell.angle_beta   90.00
_cell.angle_gamma   90.00
#
_symmetry.space_group_name_H-M   'P 1'
#
loop_
_entity.id
_entity.type
_entity.pdbx_description
1 polymer ?
#
loop_
_entity_poly.entity_id
_entity_poly.type
_entity_poly.pdbx_seq_one_letter_code
_entity_poly.pdbx_strand_id
1 'polypeptide(L)'
;MKGNVWLAGYIVFTALLLGGSGFFLVKNRGAFEERFDGWDALKGKVSRLEKEVPFPSEENEASLRSEVESYDGKVKSLYQSLSRYQKPLRQDLSDSEFTNQILKGKVSDFLKLASEKKMELEKRDDFYMGFDAYRTTFPRPEVVSALNYQLEAVEHLLNSLAESGVDRLNFLTREQLPGEEQTADAVAATGIVKGEVVQKYPITLGFVADHRDFQEFVNRIANDKDYFFILRVLRVDNSSPGGPSFE
;
A
#
# COMPACT_ATOMS: atom_id res chain seq x y z
N MET A 1 89.20 38.83 45.81
CA MET A 1 87.78 38.53 45.50
C MET A 1 87.68 37.02 45.25
N LYS A 2 87.26 36.21 46.24
CA LYS A 2 87.06 34.77 46.07
C LYS A 2 85.59 34.56 45.69
N GLY A 3 85.32 34.29 44.42
CA GLY A 3 83.96 34.04 43.93
C GLY A 3 83.42 32.70 44.42
N ASN A 4 82.15 32.65 44.83
CA ASN A 4 81.48 31.46 45.36
C ASN A 4 81.15 30.46 44.23
N VAL A 5 82.14 29.66 43.82
CA VAL A 5 82.05 28.66 42.74
C VAL A 5 80.91 27.64 42.99
N TRP A 6 80.63 27.29 44.25
CA TRP A 6 79.54 26.39 44.62
C TRP A 6 78.15 27.00 44.35
N LEU A 7 77.98 28.29 44.63
CA LEU A 7 76.72 29.00 44.37
C LEU A 7 76.47 29.11 42.85
N ALA A 8 77.51 29.35 42.07
CA ALA A 8 77.43 29.36 40.61
C ALA A 8 77.04 27.98 40.05
N GLY A 9 77.63 26.88 40.57
CA GLY A 9 77.27 25.51 40.17
C GLY A 9 75.82 25.14 40.52
N TYR A 10 75.35 25.53 41.71
CA TYR A 10 73.96 25.30 42.13
C TYR A 10 72.97 26.07 41.25
N ILE A 11 73.26 27.33 40.89
CA ILE A 11 72.40 28.13 40.00
C ILE A 11 72.30 27.49 38.61
N VAL A 12 73.41 27.00 38.05
CA VAL A 12 73.41 26.32 36.74
C VAL A 12 72.63 25.01 36.79
N PHE A 13 72.82 24.19 37.82
CA PHE A 13 72.09 22.94 37.99
C PHE A 13 70.58 23.17 38.16
N THR A 14 70.19 24.13 38.98
CA THR A 14 68.78 24.48 39.19
C THR A 14 68.15 25.04 37.91
N ALA A 15 68.87 25.85 37.15
CA ALA A 15 68.43 26.35 35.85
C ALA A 15 68.25 25.22 34.82
N LEU A 16 69.13 24.20 34.81
CA LEU A 16 69.00 23.03 33.95
C LEU A 16 67.82 22.13 34.36
N LEU A 17 67.56 21.97 35.66
CA LEU A 17 66.39 21.23 36.14
C LEU A 17 65.08 21.95 35.80
N LEU A 18 65.00 23.26 36.01
CA LEU A 18 63.83 24.07 35.67
C LEU A 18 63.61 24.14 34.16
N GLY A 19 64.69 24.31 33.38
CA GLY A 19 64.64 24.30 31.92
C GLY A 19 64.26 22.93 31.36
N GLY A 20 64.83 21.85 31.90
CA GLY A 20 64.54 20.47 31.49
C GLY A 20 63.12 20.03 31.83
N SER A 21 62.62 20.37 33.02
CA SER A 21 61.22 20.11 33.40
C SER A 21 60.23 20.95 32.60
N GLY A 22 60.52 22.24 32.37
CA GLY A 22 59.74 23.08 31.47
C GLY A 22 59.70 22.55 30.04
N PHE A 23 60.84 22.11 29.50
CA PHE A 23 60.93 21.50 28.17
C PHE A 23 60.13 20.20 28.08
N PHE A 24 60.19 19.34 29.10
CA PHE A 24 59.44 18.08 29.12
C PHE A 24 57.92 18.31 29.21
N LEU A 25 57.49 19.30 29.99
CA LEU A 25 56.08 19.70 30.07
C LEU A 25 55.56 20.24 28.72
N VAL A 26 56.33 21.11 28.06
CA VAL A 26 55.96 21.65 26.75
C VAL A 26 55.98 20.56 25.67
N LYS A 27 56.96 19.67 25.69
CA LYS A 27 57.09 18.56 24.71
C LYS A 27 55.92 17.58 24.79
N ASN A 28 55.39 17.30 25.98
CA ASN A 28 54.29 16.35 26.16
C ASN A 28 52.91 16.99 26.16
N ARG A 29 52.83 18.32 26.13
CA ARG A 29 51.56 19.05 26.16
C ARG A 29 50.66 18.73 24.97
N GLY A 30 51.20 18.65 23.76
CA GLY A 30 50.42 18.29 22.56
C GLY A 30 49.82 16.88 22.63
N ALA A 31 50.60 15.89 23.11
CA ALA A 31 50.10 14.52 23.30
C ALA A 31 49.09 14.40 24.45
N PHE A 32 49.18 15.27 25.46
CA PHE A 32 48.19 15.36 26.52
C PHE A 32 46.90 16.02 26.03
N GLU A 33 46.99 17.14 25.31
CA GLU A 33 45.85 17.84 24.69
C GLU A 33 45.11 16.90 23.71
N GLU A 34 45.82 16.18 22.84
CA GLU A 34 45.21 15.22 21.90
C GLU A 34 44.47 14.06 22.61
N ARG A 35 45.04 13.53 23.70
CA ARG A 35 44.40 12.48 24.50
C ARG A 35 43.21 13.00 25.30
N PHE A 36 43.28 14.24 25.77
CA PHE A 36 42.22 14.90 26.52
C PHE A 36 41.04 15.25 25.61
N ASP A 37 41.31 15.79 24.41
CA ASP A 37 40.31 16.06 23.39
C ASP A 37 39.64 14.76 22.91
N GLY A 38 40.43 13.68 22.73
CA GLY A 38 39.90 12.35 22.42
C GLY A 38 39.00 11.79 23.52
N TRP A 39 39.33 12.04 24.78
CA TRP A 39 38.52 11.67 25.94
C TRP A 39 37.20 12.43 26.00
N ASP A 40 37.22 13.75 25.82
CA ASP A 40 36.01 14.57 25.80
C ASP A 40 35.11 14.21 24.61
N ALA A 41 35.70 13.91 23.45
CA ALA A 41 34.97 13.41 22.29
C ALA A 41 34.33 12.03 22.56
N LEU A 42 35.02 11.11 23.22
CA LEU A 42 34.45 9.82 23.63
C LEU A 42 33.31 9.99 24.63
N LYS A 43 33.50 10.85 25.64
CA LYS A 43 32.48 11.15 26.64
C LYS A 43 31.23 11.77 26.02
N GLY A 44 31.42 12.66 25.04
CA GLY A 44 30.32 13.21 24.23
C GLY A 44 29.58 12.15 23.43
N LYS A 45 30.30 11.19 22.81
CA LYS A 45 29.70 10.05 22.09
C LYS A 45 28.92 9.12 23.02
N VAL A 46 29.47 8.75 24.18
CA VAL A 46 28.80 7.90 25.17
C VAL A 46 27.54 8.57 25.71
N SER A 47 27.63 9.85 26.12
CA SER A 47 26.46 10.59 26.62
C SER A 47 25.37 10.77 25.56
N ARG A 48 25.74 10.81 24.27
CA ARG A 48 24.78 10.84 23.17
C ARG A 48 24.11 9.48 22.98
N LEU A 49 24.86 8.38 23.00
CA LEU A 49 24.33 7.02 22.92
C LEU A 49 23.40 6.70 24.11
N GLU A 50 23.78 7.12 25.33
CA GLU A 50 22.96 7.02 26.55
C GLU A 50 21.61 7.74 26.45
N LYS A 51 21.50 8.75 25.59
CA LYS A 51 20.28 9.53 25.39
C LYS A 51 19.46 9.07 24.19
N GLU A 52 19.99 8.19 23.35
CA GLU A 52 19.20 7.58 22.27
C GLU A 52 18.19 6.60 22.86
N VAL A 53 16.96 6.65 22.35
CA VAL A 53 15.86 5.77 22.77
C VAL A 53 15.47 4.91 21.55
N PRO A 54 15.59 3.58 21.61
CA PRO A 54 16.14 2.79 22.72
C PRO A 54 17.67 2.91 22.86
N PHE A 55 18.18 2.83 24.09
CA PHE A 55 19.63 2.87 24.37
C PHE A 55 20.34 1.71 23.65
N PRO A 56 21.50 1.90 23.02
CA PRO A 56 22.24 0.81 22.36
C PRO A 56 22.84 -0.18 23.39
N SER A 57 22.02 -1.09 23.92
CA SER A 57 22.42 -2.25 24.71
C SER A 57 22.14 -3.54 23.94
N GLU A 58 22.86 -4.62 24.26
CA GLU A 58 22.62 -5.94 23.65
C GLU A 58 21.16 -6.42 23.85
N GLU A 59 20.55 -6.08 25.00
CA GLU A 59 19.15 -6.40 25.30
C GLU A 59 18.18 -5.61 24.41
N ASN A 60 18.40 -4.30 24.24
CA ASN A 60 17.57 -3.46 23.37
C ASN A 60 17.76 -3.81 21.89
N GLU A 61 18.98 -4.17 21.48
CA GLU A 61 19.26 -4.65 20.13
C GLU A 61 18.53 -5.98 19.87
N ALA A 62 18.61 -6.93 20.79
CA ALA A 62 17.91 -8.20 20.68
C ALA A 62 16.38 -8.01 20.64
N SER A 63 15.85 -7.13 21.49
CA SER A 63 14.42 -6.79 21.51
C SER A 63 13.97 -6.13 20.20
N LEU A 64 14.70 -5.13 19.71
CA LEU A 64 14.41 -4.44 18.46
C LEU A 64 14.52 -5.39 17.26
N ARG A 65 15.52 -6.28 17.22
CA ARG A 65 15.66 -7.31 16.18
C ARG A 65 14.45 -8.24 16.17
N SER A 66 14.00 -8.71 17.33
CA SER A 66 12.82 -9.55 17.46
C SER A 66 11.55 -8.83 17.01
N GLU A 67 11.41 -7.54 17.33
CA GLU A 67 10.27 -6.73 16.89
C GLU A 67 10.27 -6.51 15.37
N VAL A 68 11.43 -6.22 14.78
CA VAL A 68 11.60 -6.09 13.32
C VAL A 68 11.28 -7.40 12.62
N GLU A 69 11.74 -8.54 13.15
CA GLU A 69 11.42 -9.86 12.60
C GLU A 69 9.93 -10.19 12.71
N SER A 70 9.29 -9.86 13.84
CA SER A 70 7.83 -9.99 14.01
C SER A 70 7.06 -9.11 13.03
N TYR A 71 7.51 -7.86 12.84
CA TYR A 71 6.92 -6.93 11.90
C TYR A 71 7.06 -7.42 10.46
N ASP A 72 8.25 -7.85 10.05
CA ASP A 72 8.51 -8.44 8.74
C ASP A 72 7.65 -9.70 8.50
N GLY A 73 7.52 -10.56 9.52
CA GLY A 73 6.62 -11.71 9.48
C GLY A 73 5.16 -11.33 9.26
N LYS A 74 4.65 -10.30 9.94
CA LYS A 74 3.29 -9.78 9.78
C LYS A 74 3.07 -9.10 8.42
N VAL A 75 4.07 -8.37 7.91
CA VAL A 75 3.99 -7.75 6.58
C VAL A 75 3.98 -8.83 5.50
N LYS A 76 4.82 -9.86 5.63
CA LYS A 76 4.83 -11.02 4.71
C LYS A 76 3.50 -11.78 4.75
N SER A 77 2.94 -12.03 5.93
CA SER A 77 1.65 -12.73 6.05
C SER A 77 0.48 -11.90 5.49
N LEU A 78 0.50 -10.58 5.70
CA LEU A 78 -0.45 -9.66 5.07
C LEU A 78 -0.31 -9.68 3.55
N TYR A 79 0.92 -9.58 3.04
CA TYR A 79 1.19 -9.64 1.61
C TYR A 79 0.73 -10.97 0.99
N GLN A 80 1.00 -12.10 1.65
CA GLN A 80 0.53 -13.42 1.23
C GLN A 80 -0.99 -13.57 1.28
N SER A 81 -1.65 -12.86 2.19
CA SER A 81 -3.11 -12.84 2.27
C SER A 81 -3.70 -11.99 1.13
N LEU A 82 -3.12 -10.82 0.88
CA LEU A 82 -3.56 -9.88 -0.16
C LEU A 82 -3.25 -10.38 -1.57
N SER A 83 -2.11 -11.06 -1.78
CA SER A 83 -1.71 -11.56 -3.09
C SER A 83 -2.67 -12.62 -3.64
N ARG A 84 -3.44 -13.30 -2.77
CA ARG A 84 -4.50 -14.24 -3.18
C ARG A 84 -5.60 -13.57 -4.00
N TYR A 85 -5.85 -12.29 -3.74
CA TYR A 85 -6.86 -11.49 -4.43
C TYR A 85 -6.32 -10.81 -5.71
N GLN A 86 -5.01 -10.88 -5.95
CA GLN A 86 -4.37 -10.27 -7.11
C GLN A 86 -4.27 -11.31 -8.23
N LYS A 87 -5.24 -11.31 -9.14
CA LYS A 87 -5.13 -12.08 -10.38
C LYS A 87 -4.12 -11.42 -11.32
N PRO A 88 -3.29 -12.20 -12.04
CA PRO A 88 -2.35 -11.65 -12.99
C PRO A 88 -3.07 -10.95 -14.14
N LEU A 89 -2.59 -9.77 -14.51
CA LEU A 89 -3.09 -9.03 -15.66
C LEU A 89 -2.71 -9.76 -16.96
N ARG A 90 -3.67 -9.93 -17.87
CA ARG A 90 -3.42 -10.46 -19.21
C ARG A 90 -2.85 -9.37 -20.10
N GLN A 91 -1.55 -9.45 -20.38
CA GLN A 91 -0.79 -8.42 -21.13
C GLN A 91 -0.76 -8.65 -22.64
N ASP A 92 -1.20 -9.83 -23.08
CA ASP A 92 -1.20 -10.29 -24.47
C ASP A 92 -2.51 -10.02 -25.23
N LEU A 93 -3.47 -9.36 -24.57
CA LEU A 93 -4.78 -9.08 -25.15
C LEU A 93 -4.73 -7.96 -26.18
N SER A 94 -5.27 -8.25 -27.36
CA SER A 94 -5.58 -7.19 -28.34
C SER A 94 -6.87 -6.46 -27.98
N ASP A 95 -6.94 -5.18 -28.38
CA ASP A 95 -8.11 -4.31 -28.25
C ASP A 95 -9.36 -4.87 -28.96
N SER A 96 -9.15 -5.46 -30.14
CA SER A 96 -10.21 -6.10 -30.93
C SER A 96 -10.72 -7.39 -30.27
N GLU A 97 -9.83 -8.23 -29.74
CA GLU A 97 -10.21 -9.47 -29.03
C GLU A 97 -11.02 -9.15 -27.78
N PHE A 98 -10.57 -8.19 -26.96
CA PHE A 98 -11.29 -7.74 -25.78
C PHE A 98 -12.73 -7.31 -26.12
N THR A 99 -12.87 -6.44 -27.11
CA THR A 99 -14.17 -5.84 -27.44
C THR A 99 -15.12 -6.82 -28.13
N ASN A 100 -14.61 -7.57 -29.12
CA ASN A 100 -15.46 -8.40 -29.98
C ASN A 100 -15.74 -9.78 -29.42
N GLN A 101 -14.81 -10.36 -28.66
CA GLN A 101 -14.97 -11.72 -28.17
C GLN A 101 -15.27 -11.72 -26.67
N ILE A 102 -14.42 -11.07 -25.89
CA ILE A 102 -14.45 -11.22 -24.43
C ILE A 102 -15.63 -10.46 -23.83
N LEU A 103 -15.77 -9.18 -24.16
CA LEU A 103 -16.84 -8.33 -23.62
C LEU A 103 -18.21 -8.81 -24.08
N LYS A 104 -18.39 -9.03 -25.38
CA LYS A 104 -19.67 -9.55 -25.93
C LYS A 104 -19.99 -10.94 -25.40
N GLY A 105 -19.00 -11.82 -25.29
CA GLY A 105 -19.15 -13.17 -24.74
C GLY A 105 -19.64 -13.15 -23.30
N LYS A 106 -18.94 -12.44 -22.42
CA LYS A 106 -19.29 -12.31 -20.99
C LYS A 106 -20.66 -11.67 -20.77
N VAL A 107 -20.98 -10.63 -21.54
CA VAL A 107 -22.31 -10.01 -21.50
C VAL A 107 -23.39 -11.02 -21.90
N SER A 108 -23.21 -11.73 -23.01
CA SER A 108 -24.14 -12.77 -23.46
C SER A 108 -24.33 -13.88 -22.42
N ASP A 109 -23.24 -14.36 -21.82
CA ASP A 109 -23.30 -15.47 -20.86
C ASP A 109 -23.98 -15.07 -19.56
N PHE A 110 -23.75 -13.85 -19.07
CA PHE A 110 -24.51 -13.31 -17.96
C PHE A 110 -26.00 -13.12 -18.29
N LEU A 111 -26.35 -12.64 -19.49
CA LEU A 111 -27.76 -12.50 -19.88
C LEU A 111 -28.49 -13.85 -19.89
N LYS A 112 -27.80 -14.93 -20.29
CA LYS A 112 -28.33 -16.30 -20.17
C LYS A 112 -28.51 -16.68 -18.71
N LEU A 113 -27.48 -16.51 -17.88
CA LEU A 113 -27.54 -16.82 -16.44
C LEU A 113 -28.67 -16.05 -15.74
N ALA A 114 -28.80 -14.75 -15.99
CA ALA A 114 -29.88 -13.92 -15.44
C ALA A 114 -31.26 -14.46 -15.85
N SER A 115 -31.42 -14.90 -17.10
CA SER A 115 -32.67 -15.50 -17.58
C SER A 115 -32.95 -16.86 -16.91
N GLU A 116 -31.92 -17.69 -16.74
CA GLU A 116 -32.02 -18.98 -16.03
C GLU A 116 -32.40 -18.80 -14.56
N LYS A 117 -31.83 -17.77 -13.90
CA LYS A 117 -32.10 -17.41 -12.52
C LYS A 117 -33.35 -16.53 -12.33
N LYS A 118 -34.05 -16.20 -13.42
CA LYS A 118 -35.26 -15.33 -13.44
C LYS A 118 -35.03 -13.93 -12.87
N MET A 119 -33.81 -13.43 -12.95
CA MET A 119 -33.49 -12.05 -12.57
C MET A 119 -33.88 -11.10 -13.70
N GLU A 120 -34.68 -10.09 -13.38
CA GLU A 120 -35.08 -9.04 -14.31
C GLU A 120 -33.97 -8.00 -14.49
N LEU A 121 -33.82 -7.48 -15.70
CA LEU A 121 -32.88 -6.41 -16.02
C LEU A 121 -33.67 -5.22 -16.56
N GLU A 122 -33.64 -4.08 -15.89
CA GLU A 122 -34.41 -2.89 -16.30
C GLU A 122 -34.00 -2.38 -17.69
N LYS A 123 -32.70 -2.44 -18.00
CA LYS A 123 -32.14 -2.05 -19.30
C LYS A 123 -31.53 -3.25 -20.04
N ARG A 124 -32.33 -4.29 -20.27
CA ARG A 124 -31.85 -5.54 -20.87
C ARG A 124 -31.15 -5.35 -22.23
N ASP A 125 -31.78 -4.64 -23.15
CA ASP A 125 -31.26 -4.45 -24.52
C ASP A 125 -29.99 -3.58 -24.54
N ASP A 126 -29.90 -2.67 -23.57
CA ASP A 126 -28.76 -1.79 -23.36
C ASP A 126 -27.86 -2.25 -22.20
N PHE A 127 -27.84 -3.54 -21.89
CA PHE A 127 -26.98 -4.03 -20.83
C PHE A 127 -25.57 -4.37 -21.35
N TYR A 128 -24.55 -3.69 -20.84
CA TYR A 128 -23.15 -3.94 -21.21
C TYR A 128 -22.17 -3.89 -20.03
N MET A 129 -22.64 -4.28 -18.84
CA MET A 129 -21.81 -4.37 -17.62
C MET A 129 -21.06 -3.07 -17.22
N GLY A 130 -21.54 -1.90 -17.66
CA GLY A 130 -20.87 -0.61 -17.43
C GLY A 130 -19.70 -0.32 -18.39
N PHE A 131 -19.59 -1.07 -19.48
CA PHE A 131 -18.60 -0.88 -20.55
C PHE A 131 -19.23 -0.31 -21.83
N ASP A 132 -20.35 0.41 -21.72
CA ASP A 132 -21.15 0.88 -22.86
C ASP A 132 -20.36 1.71 -23.90
N ALA A 133 -19.33 2.44 -23.45
CA ALA A 133 -18.42 3.16 -24.33
C ALA A 133 -17.72 2.26 -25.37
N TYR A 134 -17.50 0.99 -25.03
CA TYR A 134 -16.78 0.01 -25.84
C TYR A 134 -17.70 -0.84 -26.72
N ARG A 135 -18.96 -0.41 -26.92
CA ARG A 135 -19.85 -1.07 -27.91
C ARG A 135 -19.38 -0.86 -29.34
N THR A 136 -18.94 0.35 -29.62
CA THR A 136 -18.59 0.83 -30.98
C THR A 136 -17.16 1.33 -31.08
N THR A 137 -16.50 1.57 -29.95
CA THR A 137 -15.14 2.13 -29.88
C THR A 137 -14.21 1.13 -29.23
N PHE A 138 -12.99 1.00 -29.76
CA PHE A 138 -11.97 0.16 -29.15
C PHE A 138 -11.25 0.92 -28.02
N PRO A 139 -10.96 0.25 -26.88
CA PRO A 139 -10.11 0.82 -25.85
C PRO A 139 -8.67 0.99 -26.36
N ARG A 140 -7.91 1.87 -25.69
CA ARG A 140 -6.48 2.01 -25.97
C ARG A 140 -5.70 0.77 -25.52
N PRO A 141 -4.69 0.30 -26.28
CA PRO A 141 -3.93 -0.91 -25.94
C PRO A 141 -3.35 -0.92 -24.52
N GLU A 142 -2.96 0.24 -24.01
CA GLU A 142 -2.31 0.38 -22.70
C GLU A 142 -3.25 0.10 -21.51
N VAL A 143 -4.58 0.22 -21.71
CA VAL A 143 -5.59 0.01 -20.65
C VAL A 143 -6.35 -1.29 -20.79
N VAL A 144 -6.16 -2.04 -21.89
CA VAL A 144 -6.90 -3.29 -22.18
C VAL A 144 -6.77 -4.31 -21.05
N SER A 145 -5.56 -4.51 -20.52
CA SER A 145 -5.32 -5.48 -19.44
C SER A 145 -6.09 -5.12 -18.16
N ALA A 146 -6.11 -3.84 -17.80
CA ALA A 146 -6.80 -3.35 -16.60
C ALA A 146 -8.33 -3.40 -16.77
N LEU A 147 -8.83 -3.02 -17.96
CA LEU A 147 -10.23 -3.15 -18.33
C LEU A 147 -10.69 -4.61 -18.30
N ASN A 148 -9.87 -5.54 -18.78
CA ASN A 148 -10.17 -6.95 -18.71
C ASN A 148 -10.29 -7.46 -17.27
N TYR A 149 -9.35 -7.08 -16.41
CA TYR A 149 -9.43 -7.43 -14.98
C TYR A 149 -10.71 -6.88 -14.34
N GLN A 150 -11.04 -5.62 -14.61
CA GLN A 150 -12.27 -5.01 -14.11
C GLN A 150 -13.52 -5.71 -14.63
N LEU A 151 -13.54 -6.09 -15.92
CA LEU A 151 -14.65 -6.81 -16.54
C LEU A 151 -14.86 -8.18 -15.88
N GLU A 152 -13.80 -8.95 -15.67
CA GLU A 152 -13.89 -10.25 -14.99
C GLU A 152 -14.36 -10.11 -13.53
N ALA A 153 -13.96 -9.03 -12.84
CA ALA A 153 -14.46 -8.73 -11.49
C ALA A 153 -15.95 -8.36 -11.49
N VAL A 154 -16.40 -7.55 -12.45
CA VAL A 154 -17.80 -7.15 -12.59
C VAL A 154 -18.68 -8.34 -12.97
N GLU A 155 -18.24 -9.17 -13.91
CA GLU A 155 -18.93 -10.41 -14.27
C GLU A 155 -19.10 -11.32 -13.06
N HIS A 156 -18.03 -11.54 -12.29
CA HIS A 156 -18.07 -12.37 -11.08
C HIS A 156 -19.05 -11.83 -10.02
N LEU A 157 -19.06 -10.50 -9.83
CA LEU A 157 -19.99 -9.84 -8.92
C LEU A 157 -21.44 -10.00 -9.38
N LEU A 158 -21.71 -9.83 -10.67
CA LEU A 158 -23.05 -9.95 -11.24
C LEU A 158 -23.54 -11.40 -11.24
N ASN A 159 -22.67 -12.37 -11.52
CA ASN A 159 -22.98 -13.79 -11.39
C ASN A 159 -23.32 -14.12 -9.93
N SER A 160 -22.55 -13.60 -8.98
CA SER A 160 -22.84 -13.74 -7.55
C SER A 160 -24.19 -13.14 -7.17
N LEU A 161 -24.55 -11.98 -7.74
CA LEU A 161 -25.86 -11.35 -7.54
C LEU A 161 -27.00 -12.23 -8.07
N ALA A 162 -26.88 -12.74 -9.30
CA ALA A 162 -27.88 -13.60 -9.92
C ALA A 162 -28.03 -14.95 -9.18
N GLU A 163 -26.92 -15.51 -8.71
CA GLU A 163 -26.92 -16.77 -7.96
C GLU A 163 -27.51 -16.65 -6.57
N SER A 164 -27.42 -15.48 -5.95
CA SER A 164 -28.06 -15.18 -4.66
C SER A 164 -29.58 -15.02 -4.72
N GLY A 165 -30.19 -15.09 -5.92
CA GLY A 165 -31.65 -15.07 -6.08
C GLY A 165 -32.26 -13.67 -6.15
N VAL A 166 -31.46 -12.65 -6.46
CA VAL A 166 -31.93 -11.27 -6.61
C VAL A 166 -33.00 -11.15 -7.71
N ASP A 167 -34.10 -10.44 -7.40
CA ASP A 167 -35.26 -10.34 -8.28
C ASP A 167 -34.97 -9.48 -9.52
N ARG A 168 -34.37 -8.31 -9.32
CA ARG A 168 -34.17 -7.32 -10.39
C ARG A 168 -32.92 -6.49 -10.21
N LEU A 169 -32.17 -6.31 -11.29
CA LEU A 169 -31.11 -5.31 -11.40
C LEU A 169 -31.64 -4.05 -12.10
N ASN A 170 -31.62 -2.92 -11.40
CA ASN A 170 -32.12 -1.64 -11.90
C ASN A 170 -31.04 -0.92 -12.73
N PHE A 171 -29.84 -0.78 -12.15
CA PHE A 171 -28.74 -0.11 -12.83
C PHE A 171 -27.39 -0.63 -12.36
N LEU A 172 -26.40 -0.46 -13.23
CA LEU A 172 -24.98 -0.65 -12.96
C LEU A 172 -24.23 0.51 -13.61
N THR A 173 -23.35 1.15 -12.85
CA THR A 173 -22.52 2.26 -13.32
C THR A 173 -21.09 2.04 -12.85
N ARG A 174 -20.14 2.31 -13.75
CA ARG A 174 -18.71 2.13 -13.55
C ARG A 174 -18.02 3.47 -13.78
N GLU A 175 -17.05 3.79 -12.94
CA GLU A 175 -16.18 4.94 -13.17
C GLU A 175 -15.09 4.58 -14.19
N GLN A 176 -14.77 5.51 -15.09
CA GLN A 176 -13.68 5.32 -16.05
C GLN A 176 -12.33 5.30 -15.33
N LEU A 177 -11.45 4.41 -15.75
CA LEU A 177 -10.10 4.29 -15.22
C LEU A 177 -9.22 5.44 -15.75
N PRO A 178 -8.20 5.83 -14.97
CA PRO A 178 -7.17 6.74 -15.46
C PRO A 178 -6.55 6.21 -16.76
N GLY A 179 -6.53 7.06 -17.80
CA GLY A 179 -6.01 6.70 -19.12
C GLY A 179 -7.05 6.20 -20.13
N GLU A 180 -8.30 5.93 -19.69
CA GLU A 180 -9.41 5.64 -20.62
C GLU A 180 -9.86 6.88 -21.40
N GLU A 181 -9.76 8.07 -20.81
CA GLU A 181 -10.14 9.32 -21.49
C GLU A 181 -9.18 9.67 -22.62
N GLN A 182 -9.73 10.17 -23.73
CA GLN A 182 -8.95 10.62 -24.89
C GLN A 182 -8.45 12.08 -24.77
N THR A 183 -8.30 12.59 -23.55
CA THR A 183 -7.78 13.95 -23.30
C THR A 183 -6.25 13.93 -23.25
N ALA A 184 -5.60 15.03 -23.65
CA ALA A 184 -4.14 15.13 -23.70
C ALA A 184 -3.48 14.92 -22.32
N ASP A 185 -4.18 15.28 -21.24
CA ASP A 185 -3.71 15.10 -19.86
C ASP A 185 -3.81 13.63 -19.38
N ALA A 186 -4.75 12.84 -19.92
CA ALA A 186 -4.87 11.42 -19.62
C ALA A 186 -3.74 10.56 -20.22
N VAL A 187 -3.04 11.07 -21.24
CA VAL A 187 -1.88 10.40 -21.88
C VAL A 187 -0.68 10.34 -20.93
N ALA A 188 -0.54 11.29 -20.01
CA ALA A 188 0.49 11.27 -18.97
C ALA A 188 0.15 10.30 -17.81
N ALA A 189 -1.12 9.93 -17.67
CA ALA A 189 -1.62 8.99 -16.69
C ALA A 189 -1.81 7.60 -17.33
N THR A 190 -0.76 7.05 -17.96
CA THR A 190 -0.71 5.62 -18.30
C THR A 190 -1.01 4.81 -17.04
N GLY A 191 -1.96 3.87 -17.14
CA GLY A 191 -2.72 3.17 -16.08
C GLY A 191 -1.97 2.39 -15.00
N ILE A 192 -0.72 2.72 -14.73
CA ILE A 192 -0.02 2.43 -13.49
C ILE A 192 0.56 3.77 -13.02
N VAL A 193 -0.15 4.47 -12.14
CA VAL A 193 0.48 5.56 -11.37
C VAL A 193 1.62 4.93 -10.60
N LYS A 194 2.84 5.12 -11.11
CA LYS A 194 4.06 4.47 -10.62
C LYS A 194 4.28 4.89 -9.17
N GLY A 195 3.86 4.05 -8.22
CA GLY A 195 3.93 4.32 -6.79
C GLY A 195 2.63 4.08 -6.00
N GLU A 196 1.47 3.90 -6.66
CA GLU A 196 0.25 3.54 -5.94
C GLU A 196 0.19 2.03 -5.70
N VAL A 197 0.16 1.63 -4.43
CA VAL A 197 0.19 0.22 -4.00
C VAL A 197 -1.16 -0.48 -4.26
N VAL A 198 -2.25 0.28 -4.40
CA VAL A 198 -3.62 -0.24 -4.57
C VAL A 198 -4.39 0.60 -5.58
N GLN A 199 -4.83 -0.02 -6.68
CA GLN A 199 -5.76 0.60 -7.63
C GLN A 199 -7.21 0.29 -7.24
N LYS A 200 -8.07 1.31 -7.29
CA LYS A 200 -9.49 1.21 -6.96
C LYS A 200 -10.31 1.23 -8.24
N TYR A 201 -11.32 0.37 -8.31
CA TYR A 201 -12.24 0.23 -9.44
C TYR A 201 -13.68 0.50 -8.98
N PRO A 202 -14.11 1.77 -8.87
CA PRO A 202 -15.42 2.10 -8.31
C PRO A 202 -16.56 1.64 -9.23
N ILE A 203 -17.53 0.96 -8.62
CA ILE A 203 -18.77 0.52 -9.27
C ILE A 203 -19.94 0.83 -8.34
N THR A 204 -21.07 1.18 -8.94
CA THR A 204 -22.33 1.40 -8.23
C THR A 204 -23.40 0.57 -8.92
N LEU A 205 -24.15 -0.21 -8.15
CA LEU A 205 -25.26 -0.99 -8.67
C LEU A 205 -26.48 -0.84 -7.77
N GLY A 206 -27.66 -0.85 -8.37
CA GLY A 206 -28.94 -0.82 -7.68
C GLY A 206 -29.77 -2.02 -8.07
N PHE A 207 -30.33 -2.71 -7.10
CA PHE A 207 -31.11 -3.93 -7.30
C PHE A 207 -32.24 -4.05 -6.28
N VAL A 208 -33.20 -4.93 -6.56
CA VAL A 208 -34.32 -5.28 -5.71
C VAL A 208 -34.20 -6.75 -5.37
N ALA A 209 -34.30 -7.07 -4.08
CA ALA A 209 -34.26 -8.44 -3.58
C ALA A 209 -35.06 -8.53 -2.27
N ASP A 210 -35.52 -9.75 -1.97
CA ASP A 210 -35.98 -10.10 -0.64
C ASP A 210 -34.85 -10.02 0.40
N HIS A 211 -35.21 -9.85 1.68
CA HIS A 211 -34.24 -9.66 2.76
C HIS A 211 -33.21 -10.79 2.87
N ARG A 212 -33.65 -12.05 2.71
CA ARG A 212 -32.78 -13.23 2.78
C ARG A 212 -31.74 -13.21 1.66
N ASP A 213 -32.18 -12.93 0.44
CA ASP A 213 -31.38 -13.01 -0.77
C ASP A 213 -30.39 -11.81 -0.83
N PHE A 214 -30.81 -10.65 -0.34
CA PHE A 214 -29.92 -9.51 -0.05
C PHE A 214 -28.81 -9.88 0.94
N GLN A 215 -29.17 -10.49 2.08
CA GLN A 215 -28.17 -10.93 3.08
C GLN A 215 -27.21 -11.97 2.49
N GLU A 216 -27.71 -12.92 1.71
CA GLU A 216 -26.89 -13.92 1.04
C GLU A 216 -25.86 -13.26 0.12
N PHE A 217 -26.29 -12.31 -0.72
CA PHE A 217 -25.40 -11.58 -1.62
C PHE A 217 -24.33 -10.80 -0.87
N VAL A 218 -24.70 -10.03 0.16
CA VAL A 218 -23.74 -9.25 0.97
C VAL A 218 -22.73 -10.16 1.67
N ASN A 219 -23.18 -11.29 2.22
CA ASN A 219 -22.28 -12.26 2.85
C ASN A 219 -21.35 -12.90 1.83
N ARG A 220 -21.83 -13.19 0.62
CA ARG A 220 -21.03 -13.78 -0.46
C ARG A 220 -19.91 -12.83 -0.88
N ILE A 221 -20.21 -11.56 -1.15
CA ILE A 221 -19.18 -10.58 -1.55
C ILE A 221 -18.19 -10.28 -0.41
N ALA A 222 -18.64 -10.31 0.86
CA ALA A 222 -17.78 -10.09 2.01
C ALA A 222 -16.80 -11.25 2.27
N ASN A 223 -17.15 -12.47 1.84
CA ASN A 223 -16.35 -13.67 1.99
C ASN A 223 -15.72 -14.15 0.67
N ASP A 224 -15.73 -13.30 -0.36
CA ASP A 224 -15.12 -13.59 -1.64
C ASP A 224 -13.62 -13.84 -1.49
N LYS A 225 -13.07 -14.72 -2.32
CA LYS A 225 -11.65 -15.10 -2.32
C LYS A 225 -10.96 -14.82 -3.65
N ASP A 226 -11.73 -14.55 -4.70
CA ASP A 226 -11.25 -14.32 -6.05
C ASP A 226 -11.03 -12.83 -6.31
N TYR A 227 -11.86 -11.98 -5.71
CA TYR A 227 -11.76 -10.52 -5.80
C TYR A 227 -11.97 -9.86 -4.43
N PHE A 228 -11.27 -8.76 -4.20
CA PHE A 228 -11.38 -7.99 -2.96
C PHE A 228 -12.39 -6.84 -3.12
N PHE A 229 -13.66 -7.11 -2.82
CA PHE A 229 -14.72 -6.10 -2.84
C PHE A 229 -14.82 -5.35 -1.53
N ILE A 230 -15.02 -4.03 -1.61
CA ILE A 230 -15.24 -3.17 -0.44
C ILE A 230 -16.59 -2.46 -0.61
N LEU A 231 -17.55 -2.80 0.24
CA LEU A 231 -18.82 -2.07 0.32
C LEU A 231 -18.57 -0.73 1.03
N ARG A 232 -18.67 0.37 0.28
CA ARG A 232 -18.43 1.73 0.80
C ARG A 232 -19.70 2.44 1.23
N VAL A 233 -20.76 2.30 0.45
CA VAL A 233 -22.05 2.94 0.67
C VAL A 233 -23.13 1.91 0.41
N LEU A 234 -24.03 1.77 1.36
CA LEU A 234 -25.24 0.96 1.23
C LEU A 234 -26.44 1.85 1.53
N ARG A 235 -27.38 1.90 0.61
CA ARG A 235 -28.68 2.52 0.78
C ARG A 235 -29.73 1.44 0.61
N VAL A 236 -30.66 1.35 1.57
CA VAL A 236 -31.77 0.39 1.55
C VAL A 236 -33.05 1.19 1.63
N ASP A 237 -33.93 0.98 0.64
CA ASP A 237 -35.26 1.57 0.58
C ASP A 237 -36.29 0.42 0.55
N ASN A 238 -37.29 0.48 1.43
CA ASN A 238 -38.35 -0.54 1.47
C ASN A 238 -39.40 -0.29 0.38
N SER A 239 -39.83 -1.36 -0.29
CA SER A 239 -40.89 -1.30 -1.30
C SER A 239 -42.28 -1.02 -0.70
N SER A 240 -42.50 -1.38 0.56
CA SER A 240 -43.69 -1.05 1.33
C SER A 240 -43.32 -0.28 2.60
N PRO A 241 -43.82 0.95 2.81
CA PRO A 241 -43.55 1.75 4.00
C PRO A 241 -44.33 1.30 5.25
N GLY A 242 -44.71 0.02 5.33
CA GLY A 242 -45.34 -0.55 6.52
C GLY A 242 -44.38 -0.57 7.71
N GLY A 243 -44.83 -0.08 8.86
CA GLY A 243 -44.07 -0.16 10.12
C GLY A 243 -43.79 -1.61 10.52
N PRO A 244 -42.81 -1.84 11.43
CA PRO A 244 -42.49 -3.19 11.88
C PRO A 244 -43.72 -3.88 12.48
N SER A 245 -44.03 -5.08 11.99
CA SER A 245 -45.03 -5.96 12.59
C SER A 245 -44.45 -6.52 13.90
N PHE A 246 -44.96 -6.05 15.03
CA PHE A 246 -44.73 -6.67 16.32
C PHE A 246 -45.76 -7.82 16.47
N GLU A 247 -45.37 -9.03 16.08
CA GLU A 247 -46.01 -10.27 16.56
C GLU A 247 -45.18 -10.89 17.68
#